data_AF-A0A5M6BU51-F1
#
_entry.id   AF-A0A5M6BU51-F1
#
_cell.length_a   1.000
_cell.length_b   1.000
_cell.length_c   1.000
_cell.angle_alpha   90.00
_cell.angle_beta   90.00
_cell.angle_gamma   90.00
#
_symmetry.space_group_name_H-M   'P 1'
#
loop_
_entity.id
_entity.type
_entity.pdbx_description
1 polymer ?
#
loop_
_entity_poly.entity_id
_entity_poly.type
_entity_poly.pdbx_seq_one_letter_code
_entity_poly.pdbx_strand_id
1 'polypeptide(L)'
;MPHKRAKRSIRDAETAKKGHNLAPQASTYDDTPRSASRIFNAHAVQSAFRKAGRITSEDTGERKPKPSSSTNTSSSSSSSKLKPQNGSSSSTTPTTKQTDPKKPAIPSILPNESLGEYNRRVEEFLRPGVSKAIKEAASIKAAEEAAFRREKKDRKKRTRIERLVKLGKMPQAALDELDKEMKNKAGKRKRGDEDEGSGSDDNDDDGDKTTTKPREREEKSFKPIEAPRRLNDIVQAPPSLPHLRKLGQEKKVGKGVYGAVGKGSGKDPLNAGQRRILEEERERVVKMYRDMKAAREEAKVEEKGAKVKVKV
;
A
#
# COMPACT_ATOMS: atom_id res chain seq x y z
N MET A 1 -21.64 5.32 9.77
CA MET A 1 -22.64 6.27 9.25
C MET A 1 -22.61 6.22 7.74
N PRO A 2 -23.75 6.12 7.04
CA PRO A 2 -23.77 6.14 5.59
C PRO A 2 -23.35 7.54 5.15
N HIS A 3 -22.11 7.69 4.69
CA HIS A 3 -21.67 8.95 4.12
C HIS A 3 -22.54 9.19 2.88
N LYS A 4 -23.43 10.19 2.95
CA LYS A 4 -24.24 10.61 1.82
C LYS A 4 -23.28 10.95 0.69
N ARG A 5 -23.35 10.18 -0.41
CA ARG A 5 -22.58 10.50 -1.62
C ARG A 5 -22.96 11.92 -2.04
N ALA A 6 -21.96 12.72 -2.41
CA ALA A 6 -22.19 14.06 -2.92
C ALA A 6 -23.19 14.01 -4.09
N LYS A 7 -23.97 15.10 -4.24
CA LYS A 7 -24.95 15.24 -5.32
C LYS A 7 -24.27 15.00 -6.66
N ARG A 8 -25.00 14.42 -7.61
CA ARG A 8 -24.48 14.03 -8.93
C ARG A 8 -23.76 15.18 -9.64
N SER A 9 -24.29 16.39 -9.55
CA SER A 9 -23.67 17.61 -10.09
C SER A 9 -22.27 17.90 -9.53
N ILE A 10 -22.06 17.69 -8.23
CA ILE A 10 -20.76 17.90 -7.57
C ILE A 10 -19.76 16.86 -8.08
N ARG A 11 -20.20 15.61 -8.23
CA ARG A 11 -19.37 14.54 -8.78
C ARG A 11 -19.00 14.76 -10.24
N ASP A 12 -19.95 15.21 -11.05
CA ASP A 12 -19.70 15.48 -12.47
C ASP A 12 -18.78 16.70 -12.63
N ALA A 13 -18.94 17.74 -11.79
CA ALA A 13 -18.04 18.89 -11.74
C ALA A 13 -16.62 18.52 -11.27
N GLU A 14 -16.48 17.66 -10.26
CA GLU A 14 -15.18 17.13 -9.82
C GLU A 14 -14.53 16.26 -10.90
N THR A 15 -15.32 15.45 -11.61
CA THR A 15 -14.84 14.61 -12.72
C THR A 15 -14.40 15.46 -13.91
N ALA A 16 -15.14 16.53 -14.22
CA ALA A 16 -14.77 17.51 -15.24
C ALA A 16 -13.50 18.29 -14.85
N LYS A 17 -13.38 18.73 -13.59
CA LYS A 17 -12.17 19.38 -13.06
C LYS A 17 -10.95 18.46 -13.07
N LYS A 18 -11.12 17.17 -12.77
CA LYS A 18 -10.05 16.15 -12.87
C LYS A 18 -9.65 15.84 -14.32
N GLY A 19 -10.51 16.20 -15.28
CA GLY A 19 -10.31 15.92 -16.70
C GLY A 19 -10.67 14.47 -17.05
N HIS A 20 -11.33 14.30 -18.19
CA HIS A 20 -11.57 13.01 -18.80
C HIS A 20 -10.39 12.72 -19.75
N ASN A 21 -9.59 11.69 -19.47
CA ASN A 21 -8.38 11.29 -20.22
C ASN A 21 -7.03 11.89 -19.80
N LEU A 22 -6.76 11.99 -18.50
CA LEU A 22 -5.43 11.53 -18.12
C LEU A 22 -5.52 10.01 -18.16
N ALA A 23 -4.77 9.37 -19.08
CA ALA A 23 -4.52 7.94 -18.95
C ALA A 23 -4.16 7.67 -17.49
N PRO A 24 -4.59 6.54 -16.86
CA PRO A 24 -4.06 6.22 -15.54
C PRO A 24 -2.56 6.37 -15.71
N GLN A 25 -1.95 7.35 -15.02
CA GLN A 25 -0.52 7.54 -15.11
C GLN A 25 -0.02 6.16 -14.79
N ALA A 26 0.57 5.50 -15.81
CA ALA A 26 1.15 4.19 -15.59
C ALA A 26 2.01 4.46 -14.37
N SER A 27 1.65 3.84 -13.23
CA SER A 27 2.44 4.00 -12.01
C SER A 27 3.83 3.79 -12.53
N THR A 28 4.62 4.85 -12.57
CA THR A 28 5.94 4.83 -13.14
C THR A 28 6.56 3.76 -12.29
N TYR A 29 6.61 2.53 -12.81
CA TYR A 29 7.45 1.47 -12.32
C TYR A 29 8.81 2.00 -12.73
N ASP A 30 9.21 3.00 -11.95
CA ASP A 30 10.55 3.48 -11.82
C ASP A 30 11.23 2.19 -11.43
N ASP A 31 12.04 1.66 -12.34
CA ASP A 31 12.80 0.41 -12.21
C ASP A 31 13.71 0.42 -10.96
N THR A 32 13.66 1.50 -10.20
CA THR A 32 14.00 1.56 -8.78
C THR A 32 13.43 0.34 -8.05
N PRO A 33 14.29 -0.49 -7.44
CA PRO A 33 13.82 -1.56 -6.59
C PRO A 33 12.94 -0.99 -5.49
N ARG A 34 11.95 -1.76 -5.05
CA ARG A 34 10.95 -1.36 -4.04
C ARG A 34 11.57 -0.77 -2.76
N SER A 35 12.82 -1.12 -2.45
CA SER A 35 13.62 -0.51 -1.37
C SER A 35 14.01 0.94 -1.66
N ALA A 36 14.48 1.25 -2.87
CA ALA A 36 14.89 2.59 -3.29
C ALA A 36 13.68 3.54 -3.38
N SER A 37 12.54 3.07 -3.88
CA SER A 37 11.33 3.91 -3.93
C SER A 37 10.84 4.32 -2.53
N ARG A 38 11.07 3.49 -1.49
CA ARG A 38 10.79 3.89 -0.10
C ARG A 38 11.72 5.01 0.36
N ILE A 39 12.99 4.98 -0.01
CA ILE A 39 13.99 6.00 0.35
C ILE A 39 13.64 7.34 -0.31
N PHE A 40 13.35 7.34 -1.61
CA PHE A 40 12.98 8.57 -2.32
C PHE A 40 11.67 9.17 -1.82
N ASN A 41 10.68 8.33 -1.52
CA ASN A 41 9.39 8.80 -0.97
C ASN A 41 9.47 9.14 0.52
N ALA A 42 10.52 8.74 1.26
CA ALA A 42 10.65 9.00 2.69
C ALA A 42 10.64 10.51 2.98
N HIS A 43 11.30 11.32 2.15
CA HIS A 43 11.31 12.78 2.33
C HIS A 43 9.92 13.40 2.15
N ALA A 44 9.15 12.94 1.16
CA ALA A 44 7.78 13.40 0.95
C ALA A 44 6.88 13.02 2.14
N VAL A 45 7.00 11.79 2.63
CA VAL A 45 6.26 11.31 3.81
C VAL A 45 6.64 12.09 5.07
N GLN A 46 7.94 12.33 5.31
CA GLN A 46 8.42 13.13 6.43
C GLN A 46 7.93 14.58 6.35
N SER A 47 7.96 15.20 5.17
CA SER A 47 7.48 16.57 4.98
C SER A 47 5.96 16.68 5.19
N ALA A 48 5.18 15.70 4.73
CA ALA A 48 3.74 15.64 4.98
C ALA A 48 3.44 15.42 6.47
N PHE A 49 4.24 14.60 7.16
CA PHE A 49 4.13 14.36 8.60
C PHE A 49 4.41 15.63 9.41
N ARG A 50 5.48 16.36 9.08
CA ARG A 50 5.80 17.67 9.66
C ARG A 50 4.69 18.71 9.39
N LYS A 51 4.19 18.79 8.15
CA LYS A 51 3.08 19.68 7.77
C LYS A 51 1.78 19.36 8.51
N ALA A 52 1.56 18.11 8.89
CA ALA A 52 0.42 17.70 9.71
C ALA A 52 0.57 18.06 11.20
N GLY A 53 1.61 18.82 11.58
CA GLY A 53 1.88 19.23 12.95
C GLY A 53 2.36 18.09 13.87
N ARG A 54 2.70 16.93 13.30
CA ARG A 54 3.23 15.81 14.07
C ARG A 54 4.74 15.94 14.16
N ILE A 55 5.22 16.05 15.38
CA ILE A 55 6.64 16.21 15.67
C ILE A 55 7.21 14.82 15.98
N THR A 56 8.23 14.39 15.25
CA THR A 56 9.00 13.20 15.62
C THR A 56 10.07 13.59 16.63
N SER A 57 10.43 12.68 17.53
CA SER A 57 11.46 12.91 18.57
C SER A 57 12.85 13.25 18.00
N GLU A 58 13.09 13.02 16.70
CA GLU A 58 14.34 13.39 16.04
C GLU A 58 14.40 14.88 15.65
N ASP A 59 13.26 15.56 15.52
CA ASP A 59 13.18 16.96 15.06
C ASP A 59 13.28 17.97 16.22
N THR A 60 12.85 17.58 17.43
CA THR A 60 12.95 18.41 18.64
C THR A 60 14.23 18.18 19.43
N GLY A 61 15.05 17.18 19.08
CA GLY A 61 16.22 16.77 19.87
C GLY A 61 15.88 16.20 21.26
N GLU A 62 14.60 16.24 21.66
CA GLU A 62 14.10 15.69 22.90
C GLU A 62 13.95 14.17 22.74
N ARG A 63 14.92 13.44 23.30
CA ARG A 63 14.78 12.01 23.57
C ARG A 63 13.67 11.82 24.59
N LYS A 64 12.41 11.70 24.13
CA LYS A 64 11.35 11.19 24.99
C LYS A 64 11.76 9.79 25.47
N PRO A 65 11.75 9.52 26.79
CA PRO A 65 12.05 8.19 27.31
C PRO A 65 11.07 7.22 26.65
N LYS A 66 11.60 6.24 25.93
CA LYS A 66 10.79 5.18 25.33
C LYS A 66 10.01 4.52 26.48
N PRO A 67 8.67 4.38 26.40
CA PRO A 67 7.99 3.47 27.29
C PRO A 67 8.57 2.09 26.99
N SER A 68 9.23 1.50 27.99
CA SER A 68 9.80 0.16 27.92
C SER A 68 8.73 -0.79 27.39
N SER A 69 8.89 -1.22 26.14
CA SER A 69 8.12 -2.35 25.64
C SER A 69 8.52 -3.55 26.48
N SER A 70 7.64 -3.94 27.39
CA SER A 70 7.69 -5.23 28.07
C SER A 70 7.49 -6.33 27.03
N THR A 71 8.56 -6.61 26.30
CA THR A 71 8.68 -7.80 25.47
C THR A 71 8.83 -8.96 26.44
N ASN A 72 7.70 -9.62 26.72
CA ASN A 72 7.61 -10.96 27.28
C ASN A 72 8.58 -11.87 26.54
N THR A 73 9.78 -11.98 27.10
CA THR A 73 10.81 -12.90 26.67
C THR A 73 10.71 -14.04 27.66
N SER A 74 10.09 -15.11 27.19
CA SER A 74 10.01 -16.42 27.81
C SER A 74 11.42 -16.87 28.21
N SER A 75 11.74 -16.75 29.49
CA SER A 75 12.81 -17.50 30.13
C SER A 75 12.19 -18.42 31.17
N SER A 76 12.36 -19.70 30.87
CA SER A 76 12.15 -20.86 31.71
C SER A 76 12.68 -20.65 33.14
N SER A 77 11.81 -20.83 34.14
CA SER A 77 12.17 -21.50 35.39
C SER A 77 10.93 -21.95 36.17
N SER A 78 10.85 -23.28 36.32
CA SER A 78 10.43 -24.01 37.52
C SER A 78 9.09 -23.66 38.22
N SER A 79 8.17 -24.62 38.09
CA SER A 79 7.41 -25.24 39.18
C SER A 79 6.58 -24.34 40.11
N SER A 80 5.26 -24.32 39.87
CA SER A 80 4.30 -24.74 40.91
C SER A 80 2.92 -24.96 40.31
N LYS A 81 2.51 -26.21 40.41
CA LYS A 81 1.20 -26.79 40.13
C LYS A 81 0.17 -26.21 41.09
N LEU A 82 -0.67 -25.27 40.67
CA LEU A 82 -1.92 -24.96 41.35
C LEU A 82 -3.05 -24.71 40.36
N LYS A 83 -4.05 -25.56 40.50
CA LYS A 83 -5.34 -25.64 39.83
C LYS A 83 -6.26 -24.57 40.45
N PRO A 84 -6.95 -23.68 39.70
CA PRO A 84 -8.12 -23.02 40.25
C PRO A 84 -9.38 -23.80 39.87
N GLN A 85 -10.09 -24.17 40.92
CA GLN A 85 -11.42 -24.76 40.88
C GLN A 85 -12.43 -23.78 40.30
N ASN A 86 -13.44 -24.37 39.65
CA ASN A 86 -14.78 -23.83 39.48
C ASN A 86 -15.24 -23.07 40.73
N GLY A 87 -15.43 -21.76 40.59
CA GLY A 87 -16.02 -20.88 41.58
C GLY A 87 -17.24 -20.20 41.00
N SER A 88 -18.40 -20.81 41.21
CA SER A 88 -19.73 -20.26 41.00
C SER A 88 -19.98 -19.09 41.96
N SER A 89 -20.26 -17.90 41.42
CA SER A 89 -20.98 -16.82 42.12
C SER A 89 -21.72 -16.00 41.04
N SER A 90 -22.98 -16.28 40.71
CA SER A 90 -24.20 -15.87 41.43
C SER A 90 -24.24 -14.38 41.79
N SER A 91 -24.63 -13.54 40.82
CA SER A 91 -25.27 -12.24 41.09
C SER A 91 -26.33 -11.91 40.03
N THR A 92 -27.51 -12.47 40.26
CA THR A 92 -28.87 -11.89 40.14
C THR A 92 -29.01 -10.46 39.57
N THR A 93 -29.36 -10.36 38.26
CA THR A 93 -30.46 -9.60 37.58
C THR A 93 -30.61 -8.06 37.75
N PRO A 94 -31.07 -7.27 36.71
CA PRO A 94 -32.35 -7.48 36.01
C PRO A 94 -32.39 -7.36 34.47
N THR A 95 -33.20 -8.24 33.91
CA THR A 95 -34.09 -8.08 32.74
C THR A 95 -33.97 -6.79 31.93
N THR A 96 -33.39 -6.87 30.73
CA THR A 96 -33.80 -5.98 29.62
C THR A 96 -33.84 -6.78 28.32
N LYS A 97 -35.07 -6.98 27.84
CA LYS A 97 -35.54 -7.27 26.48
C LYS A 97 -34.55 -7.94 25.52
N GLN A 98 -34.87 -9.19 25.18
CA GLN A 98 -34.41 -9.88 23.97
C GLN A 98 -34.49 -8.94 22.76
N THR A 99 -33.34 -8.46 22.32
CA THR A 99 -33.15 -7.85 21.01
C THR A 99 -32.12 -8.72 20.29
N ASP A 100 -32.34 -8.89 18.99
CA ASP A 100 -31.72 -9.89 18.11
C ASP A 100 -30.27 -10.29 18.47
N PRO A 101 -29.93 -11.60 18.48
CA PRO A 101 -28.64 -12.13 18.98
C PRO A 101 -27.40 -11.80 18.13
N LYS A 102 -27.43 -10.73 17.31
CA LYS A 102 -26.38 -10.43 16.33
C LYS A 102 -25.67 -9.09 16.54
N LYS A 103 -26.06 -8.29 17.53
CA LYS A 103 -25.36 -7.04 17.83
C LYS A 103 -24.66 -7.17 19.18
N PRO A 104 -23.32 -7.21 19.19
CA PRO A 104 -22.58 -7.28 20.44
C PRO A 104 -22.83 -5.98 21.22
N ALA A 105 -23.54 -6.08 22.36
CA ALA A 105 -23.88 -4.93 23.18
C ALA A 105 -22.60 -4.32 23.76
N ILE A 106 -22.50 -2.98 23.73
CA ILE A 106 -21.35 -2.26 24.30
C ILE A 106 -21.39 -2.48 25.82
N PRO A 107 -20.29 -2.92 26.45
CA PRO A 107 -20.25 -3.11 27.90
C PRO A 107 -20.54 -1.80 28.63
N SER A 108 -21.15 -1.84 29.81
CA SER A 108 -21.35 -0.67 30.66
C SER A 108 -20.12 -0.37 31.53
N ILE A 109 -20.01 0.86 32.02
CA ILE A 109 -18.96 1.29 32.95
C ILE A 109 -19.08 0.46 34.23
N LEU A 110 -17.96 -0.12 34.69
CA LEU A 110 -17.94 -0.87 35.94
C LEU A 110 -17.81 0.08 37.15
N PRO A 111 -18.36 -0.29 38.33
CA PRO A 111 -18.12 0.48 39.54
C PRO A 111 -16.61 0.51 39.84
N ASN A 112 -16.06 1.70 40.12
CA ASN A 112 -14.65 1.99 40.36
C ASN A 112 -13.71 1.93 39.13
N GLU A 113 -14.25 1.79 37.92
CA GLU A 113 -13.44 1.91 36.71
C GLU A 113 -13.29 3.38 36.30
N SER A 114 -12.09 3.78 35.89
CA SER A 114 -11.89 5.10 35.29
C SER A 114 -12.48 5.15 33.86
N LEU A 115 -12.91 6.33 33.40
CA LEU A 115 -13.39 6.50 32.03
C LEU A 115 -12.38 6.04 30.97
N GLY A 116 -11.09 6.13 31.26
CA GLY A 116 -10.01 5.68 30.38
C GLY A 116 -9.97 4.15 30.22
N GLU A 117 -10.15 3.38 31.29
CA GLU A 117 -10.19 1.91 31.25
C GLU A 117 -11.45 1.41 30.54
N TYR A 118 -12.59 2.06 30.78
CA TYR A 118 -13.83 1.80 30.08
C TYR A 118 -13.65 1.95 28.57
N ASN A 119 -13.06 3.06 28.12
CA ASN A 119 -12.80 3.30 26.70
C ASN A 119 -11.87 2.23 26.10
N ARG A 120 -10.83 1.79 26.82
CA ARG A 120 -9.95 0.70 26.35
C ARG A 120 -10.72 -0.60 26.15
N ARG A 121 -11.59 -0.98 27.09
CA ARG A 121 -12.39 -2.21 26.99
C ARG A 121 -13.42 -2.14 25.87
N VAL A 122 -14.04 -0.98 25.66
CA VAL A 122 -14.92 -0.73 24.49
C VAL A 122 -14.13 -0.85 23.19
N GLU A 123 -12.93 -0.28 23.11
CA GLU A 123 -12.06 -0.40 21.94
C GLU A 123 -11.66 -1.85 21.68
N GLU A 124 -11.20 -2.59 22.70
CA GLU A 124 -10.84 -4.00 22.58
C GLU A 124 -11.99 -4.86 22.06
N PHE A 125 -13.21 -4.59 22.53
CA PHE A 125 -14.42 -5.27 22.09
C PHE A 125 -14.78 -4.97 20.63
N LEU A 126 -14.65 -3.71 20.20
CA LEU A 126 -14.97 -3.29 18.83
C LEU A 126 -13.85 -3.58 17.82
N ARG A 127 -12.60 -3.67 18.28
CA ARG A 127 -11.41 -3.79 17.43
C ARG A 127 -11.44 -4.99 16.48
N PRO A 128 -11.88 -6.20 16.86
CA PRO A 128 -12.01 -7.32 15.93
C PRO A 128 -13.03 -7.04 14.83
N GLY A 129 -14.18 -6.45 15.16
CA GLY A 129 -15.24 -6.11 14.21
C GLY A 129 -14.78 -5.04 13.21
N VAL A 130 -14.15 -3.97 13.71
CA VAL A 130 -13.56 -2.91 12.87
C VAL A 130 -12.45 -3.48 11.99
N SER A 131 -11.58 -4.35 12.53
CA SER A 131 -10.49 -4.97 11.75
C SER A 131 -11.02 -5.88 10.65
N LYS A 132 -12.08 -6.67 10.90
CA LYS A 132 -12.75 -7.49 9.89
C LYS A 132 -13.37 -6.62 8.79
N ALA A 133 -14.14 -5.60 9.17
CA ALA A 133 -14.75 -4.67 8.23
C ALA A 133 -13.72 -3.94 7.34
N ILE A 134 -12.57 -3.56 7.91
CA ILE A 134 -11.46 -2.95 7.14
C ILE A 134 -10.89 -3.95 6.13
N LYS A 135 -10.67 -5.21 6.54
CA LYS A 135 -10.16 -6.26 5.64
C LYS A 135 -11.14 -6.57 4.52
N GLU A 136 -12.44 -6.68 4.82
CA GLU A 136 -13.51 -6.89 3.84
C GLU A 136 -13.62 -5.70 2.86
N ALA A 137 -13.57 -4.47 3.36
CA ALA A 137 -13.58 -3.30 2.49
C ALA A 137 -12.35 -3.25 1.57
N ALA A 138 -11.17 -3.66 2.07
CA ALA A 138 -9.96 -3.76 1.26
C ALA A 138 -10.06 -4.87 0.20
N SER A 139 -10.60 -6.04 0.54
CA SER A 139 -10.78 -7.14 -0.41
C SER A 139 -11.80 -6.80 -1.49
N ILE A 140 -12.91 -6.15 -1.15
CA ILE A 140 -13.90 -5.66 -2.11
C ILE A 140 -13.25 -4.67 -3.08
N LYS A 141 -12.52 -3.68 -2.55
CA LYS A 141 -11.83 -2.69 -3.39
C LYS A 141 -10.80 -3.34 -4.32
N ALA A 142 -10.05 -4.33 -3.84
CA ALA A 142 -9.10 -5.08 -4.65
C ALA A 142 -9.81 -5.89 -5.76
N ALA A 143 -10.94 -6.53 -5.44
CA ALA A 143 -11.75 -7.26 -6.40
C ALA A 143 -12.35 -6.34 -7.48
N GLU A 144 -12.86 -5.17 -7.10
CA GLU A 144 -13.36 -4.15 -8.02
C GLU A 144 -12.25 -3.63 -8.95
N GLU A 145 -11.07 -3.33 -8.42
CA GLU A 145 -9.94 -2.89 -9.24
C GLU A 145 -9.48 -3.97 -10.22
N ALA A 146 -9.41 -5.23 -9.77
CA ALA A 146 -9.09 -6.37 -10.63
C ALA A 146 -10.13 -6.57 -11.74
N ALA A 147 -11.42 -6.40 -11.42
CA ALA A 147 -12.51 -6.45 -12.40
C ALA A 147 -12.39 -5.33 -13.44
N PHE A 148 -12.13 -4.10 -13.00
CA PHE A 148 -11.93 -2.96 -13.90
C PHE A 148 -10.72 -3.14 -14.84
N ARG A 149 -9.60 -3.68 -14.33
CA ARG A 149 -8.43 -4.00 -15.17
C ARG A 149 -8.75 -5.06 -16.22
N ARG A 150 -9.55 -6.07 -15.88
CA ARG A 150 -10.00 -7.12 -16.81
C ARG A 150 -10.92 -6.53 -17.88
N GLU A 151 -11.94 -5.77 -17.49
CA GLU A 151 -12.87 -5.10 -18.41
C GLU A 151 -12.15 -4.18 -19.40
N LYS A 152 -11.14 -3.44 -18.94
CA LYS A 152 -10.32 -2.59 -19.83
C LYS A 152 -9.55 -3.42 -20.88
N LYS A 153 -9.02 -4.58 -20.50
CA LYS A 153 -8.33 -5.49 -21.45
C LYS A 153 -9.34 -6.05 -22.46
N ASP A 154 -10.52 -6.44 -22.00
CA ASP A 154 -11.55 -7.03 -22.83
C ASP A 154 -12.14 -6.00 -23.81
N ARG A 155 -12.36 -4.76 -23.36
CA ARG A 155 -12.75 -3.63 -24.23
C ARG A 155 -11.71 -3.37 -25.32
N LYS A 156 -10.41 -3.38 -24.99
CA LYS A 156 -9.35 -3.23 -25.99
C LYS A 156 -9.36 -4.37 -27.02
N LYS A 157 -9.50 -5.62 -26.58
CA LYS A 157 -9.63 -6.78 -27.47
C LYS A 157 -10.81 -6.63 -28.42
N ARG A 158 -11.99 -6.26 -27.89
CA ARG A 158 -13.22 -6.04 -28.66
C ARG A 158 -13.02 -4.97 -29.75
N THR A 159 -12.50 -3.80 -29.39
CA THR A 159 -12.23 -2.72 -30.37
C THR A 159 -11.20 -3.10 -31.44
N ARG A 160 -10.22 -3.96 -31.12
CA ARG A 160 -9.23 -4.44 -32.10
C ARG A 160 -9.88 -5.41 -33.09
N ILE A 161 -10.70 -6.34 -32.61
CA ILE A 161 -11.42 -7.31 -33.44
C ILE A 161 -12.42 -6.58 -34.34
N GLU A 162 -13.19 -5.65 -33.79
CA GLU A 162 -14.15 -4.82 -34.54
C GLU A 162 -13.46 -4.07 -35.69
N ARG A 163 -12.27 -3.50 -35.47
CA ARG A 163 -11.47 -2.87 -36.53
C ARG A 163 -11.02 -3.86 -37.62
N LEU A 164 -10.63 -5.08 -37.24
CA LEU A 164 -10.21 -6.11 -38.20
C LEU A 164 -11.38 -6.63 -39.03
N VAL A 165 -12.55 -6.80 -38.41
CA VAL A 165 -13.79 -7.18 -39.11
C VAL A 165 -14.19 -6.08 -40.09
N LYS A 166 -14.14 -4.79 -39.66
CA LYS A 166 -14.43 -3.65 -40.54
C LYS A 166 -13.48 -3.55 -41.74
N LEU A 167 -12.23 -3.98 -41.59
CA LEU A 167 -11.24 -4.03 -42.67
C LEU A 167 -11.36 -5.30 -43.55
N GLY A 168 -12.32 -6.19 -43.30
CA GLY A 168 -12.47 -7.46 -44.01
C GLY A 168 -11.36 -8.48 -43.73
N LYS A 169 -10.50 -8.23 -42.73
CA LYS A 169 -9.35 -9.09 -42.39
C LYS A 169 -9.72 -10.25 -41.46
N MET A 170 -10.92 -10.24 -40.88
CA MET A 170 -11.44 -11.34 -40.07
C MET A 170 -12.94 -11.53 -40.31
N PRO A 171 -13.44 -12.77 -40.20
CA PRO A 171 -14.88 -13.05 -40.28
C PRO A 171 -15.61 -12.48 -39.05
N GLN A 172 -16.87 -12.09 -39.25
CA GLN A 172 -17.73 -11.54 -38.19
C GLN A 172 -17.97 -12.54 -37.03
N ALA A 173 -17.89 -13.85 -37.32
CA ALA A 173 -17.98 -14.92 -36.33
C ALA A 173 -16.96 -14.79 -35.18
N ALA A 174 -15.78 -14.20 -35.43
CA ALA A 174 -14.76 -13.98 -34.40
C ALA A 174 -15.17 -12.95 -33.34
N LEU A 175 -16.04 -11.97 -33.69
CA LEU A 175 -16.58 -11.01 -32.74
C LEU A 175 -17.62 -11.68 -31.83
N ASP A 176 -18.48 -12.52 -32.41
CA ASP A 176 -19.52 -13.25 -31.67
C ASP A 176 -18.93 -14.28 -30.71
N GLU A 177 -17.81 -14.93 -31.09
CA GLU A 177 -17.09 -15.86 -30.22
C GLU A 177 -16.49 -15.15 -29.00
N LEU A 178 -15.91 -13.95 -29.18
CA LEU A 178 -15.41 -13.14 -28.07
C LEU A 178 -16.54 -12.71 -27.12
N ASP A 179 -17.67 -12.27 -27.66
CA ASP A 179 -18.82 -11.85 -26.85
C ASP A 179 -19.45 -13.05 -26.10
N LYS A 180 -19.44 -14.25 -26.69
CA LYS A 180 -19.81 -15.52 -26.01
C LYS A 180 -18.82 -15.89 -24.90
N GLU A 181 -17.52 -15.80 -25.15
CA GLU A 181 -16.49 -16.05 -24.14
C GLU A 181 -16.65 -15.11 -22.94
N MET A 182 -16.88 -13.83 -23.18
CA MET A 182 -17.13 -12.81 -22.15
C MET A 182 -18.38 -13.12 -21.31
N LYS A 183 -19.49 -13.54 -21.94
CA LYS A 183 -20.70 -13.96 -21.24
C LYS A 183 -20.49 -15.22 -20.41
N ASN A 184 -19.81 -16.23 -20.97
CA ASN A 184 -19.53 -17.49 -20.26
C ASN A 184 -18.63 -17.27 -19.04
N LYS A 185 -17.63 -16.39 -19.18
CA LYS A 185 -16.73 -16.02 -18.09
C LYS A 185 -17.42 -15.23 -16.98
N ALA A 186 -18.38 -14.37 -17.33
CA ALA A 186 -19.22 -13.67 -16.36
C ALA A 186 -20.18 -14.65 -15.64
N GLY A 187 -20.75 -15.61 -16.36
CA GLY A 187 -21.62 -16.65 -15.81
C GLY A 187 -20.89 -17.59 -14.85
N LYS A 188 -19.68 -18.04 -15.20
CA LYS A 188 -18.86 -18.92 -14.34
C LYS A 188 -18.50 -18.25 -13.00
N ARG A 189 -18.31 -16.93 -12.97
CA ARG A 189 -18.04 -16.18 -11.73
C ARG A 189 -19.26 -16.02 -10.82
N LYS A 190 -20.47 -15.95 -11.38
CA LYS A 190 -21.69 -15.88 -10.58
C LYS A 190 -22.07 -17.22 -9.94
N ARG A 191 -21.63 -18.34 -10.53
CA ARG A 191 -21.94 -19.69 -10.04
C ARG A 191 -20.82 -20.30 -9.18
N GLY A 192 -19.57 -19.87 -9.36
CA GLY A 192 -18.43 -20.39 -8.60
C GLY A 192 -18.20 -19.73 -7.24
N ASP A 193 -19.08 -18.85 -6.77
CA ASP A 193 -18.96 -18.19 -5.46
C ASP A 193 -19.72 -18.93 -4.34
N GLU A 194 -20.41 -20.04 -4.67
CA GLU A 194 -21.20 -20.82 -3.71
C GLU A 194 -20.62 -22.20 -3.37
N ASP A 195 -19.58 -22.70 -4.08
CA ASP A 195 -19.22 -24.14 -4.00
C ASP A 195 -17.75 -24.51 -3.74
N GLU A 196 -16.80 -23.58 -3.56
CA GLU A 196 -15.43 -23.99 -3.21
C GLU A 196 -14.76 -22.95 -2.29
N GLY A 197 -14.58 -23.35 -1.04
CA GLY A 197 -13.77 -22.62 -0.07
C GLY A 197 -12.30 -22.53 -0.48
N SER A 198 -11.67 -21.43 -0.09
CA SER A 198 -10.23 -21.31 0.15
C SER A 198 -9.27 -21.84 -0.94
N GLY A 199 -9.37 -21.30 -2.15
CA GLY A 199 -8.27 -21.30 -3.11
C GLY A 199 -7.56 -19.94 -3.10
N SER A 200 -6.78 -19.68 -2.06
CA SER A 200 -5.86 -18.54 -2.01
C SER A 200 -4.75 -18.72 -3.05
N ASP A 201 -4.98 -18.23 -4.26
CA ASP A 201 -4.02 -18.24 -5.36
C ASP A 201 -3.08 -17.02 -5.24
N ASP A 202 -2.33 -16.98 -4.13
CA ASP A 202 -1.07 -16.26 -4.01
C ASP A 202 0.01 -17.21 -4.57
N ASN A 203 0.18 -17.19 -5.88
CA ASN A 203 1.37 -17.72 -6.55
C ASN A 203 1.94 -16.64 -7.46
N ASP A 204 2.75 -15.76 -6.86
CA ASP A 204 4.00 -15.38 -7.48
C ASP A 204 5.04 -16.41 -6.99
N ASP A 205 5.27 -17.42 -7.83
CA ASP A 205 6.60 -17.89 -8.26
C ASP A 205 7.75 -17.85 -7.24
N ASP A 206 7.94 -18.96 -6.51
CA ASP A 206 9.21 -19.69 -6.47
C ASP A 206 9.02 -21.02 -5.71
N GLY A 207 9.00 -22.13 -6.45
CA GLY A 207 9.21 -23.46 -5.90
C GLY A 207 8.01 -24.42 -5.95
N ASP A 208 7.95 -25.15 -7.06
CA ASP A 208 7.62 -26.58 -7.16
C ASP A 208 6.62 -27.15 -6.12
N LYS A 209 5.35 -27.28 -6.51
CA LYS A 209 4.39 -28.14 -5.83
C LYS A 209 3.51 -28.87 -6.84
N THR A 210 3.97 -30.05 -7.21
CA THR A 210 3.15 -31.13 -7.73
C THR A 210 2.03 -31.51 -6.76
N THR A 211 0.85 -31.69 -7.33
CA THR A 211 -0.39 -32.28 -6.82
C THR A 211 -0.25 -33.29 -5.67
N THR A 212 -0.90 -32.98 -4.55
CA THR A 212 -1.01 -33.82 -3.36
C THR A 212 -2.01 -34.97 -3.58
N LYS A 213 -1.50 -36.11 -4.05
CA LYS A 213 -1.97 -37.42 -3.57
C LYS A 213 -1.34 -37.69 -2.19
N PRO A 214 -2.01 -38.36 -1.26
CA PRO A 214 -1.41 -38.77 0.01
C PRO A 214 -0.34 -39.83 -0.29
N ARG A 215 0.90 -39.38 -0.54
CA ARG A 215 2.06 -40.27 -0.56
C ARG A 215 2.41 -40.55 0.89
N GLU A 216 2.32 -41.82 1.28
CA GLU A 216 3.06 -42.36 2.43
C GLU A 216 4.47 -41.78 2.37
N ARG A 217 4.77 -40.89 3.32
CA ARG A 217 6.12 -40.35 3.45
C ARG A 217 6.92 -41.44 4.11
N GLU A 218 7.82 -42.06 3.33
CA GLU A 218 8.88 -42.89 3.88
C GLU A 218 9.55 -42.13 5.03
N GLU A 219 9.56 -42.76 6.20
CA GLU A 219 10.13 -42.21 7.42
C GLU A 219 11.61 -41.94 7.16
N LYS A 220 11.96 -40.66 7.00
CA LYS A 220 13.35 -40.23 6.94
C LYS A 220 13.97 -40.57 8.29
N SER A 221 14.67 -41.71 8.35
CA SER A 221 15.47 -42.11 9.51
C SER A 221 16.59 -41.09 9.69
N PHE A 222 16.35 -40.06 10.50
CA PHE A 222 17.42 -39.16 10.90
C PHE A 222 18.42 -39.96 11.73
N LYS A 223 19.71 -39.81 11.41
CA LYS A 223 20.78 -40.39 12.23
C LYS A 223 20.60 -39.89 13.66
N PRO A 224 20.66 -40.78 14.68
CA PRO A 224 20.46 -40.39 16.06
C PRO A 224 21.45 -39.28 16.44
N ILE A 225 20.92 -38.22 17.02
CA ILE A 225 21.70 -37.06 17.47
C ILE A 225 22.73 -37.53 18.49
N GLU A 226 24.01 -37.28 18.22
CA GLU A 226 25.10 -37.51 19.16
C GLU A 226 24.83 -36.74 20.47
N ALA A 227 25.21 -37.33 21.60
CA ALA A 227 24.90 -36.83 22.94
C ALA A 227 25.12 -35.32 23.07
N PRO A 228 24.21 -34.59 23.75
CA PRO A 228 24.27 -33.14 23.85
C PRO A 228 25.60 -32.70 24.46
N ARG A 229 26.38 -31.95 23.68
CA ARG A 229 27.64 -31.36 24.15
C ARG A 229 27.35 -30.33 25.23
N ARG A 230 28.14 -30.35 26.30
CA ARG A 230 27.99 -29.43 27.44
C ARG A 230 28.20 -28.00 26.94
N LEU A 231 27.35 -27.07 27.40
CA LEU A 231 27.31 -25.67 26.96
C LEU A 231 28.67 -24.94 27.09
N ASN A 232 29.53 -25.42 27.98
CA ASN A 232 30.83 -24.83 28.27
C ASN A 232 31.97 -25.27 27.32
N ASP A 233 31.76 -26.32 26.51
CA ASP A 233 32.73 -26.76 25.48
C ASP A 233 32.54 -26.04 24.14
N ILE A 234 31.51 -25.21 24.02
CA ILE A 234 31.33 -24.34 22.86
C ILE A 234 32.16 -23.08 23.12
N VAL A 235 33.46 -23.17 22.82
CA VAL A 235 34.31 -21.99 22.67
C VAL A 235 33.65 -21.13 21.60
N GLN A 236 32.98 -20.04 22.00
CA GLN A 236 32.38 -19.10 21.07
C GLN A 236 33.51 -18.48 20.26
N ALA A 237 33.70 -18.97 19.04
CA ALA A 237 34.57 -18.30 18.09
C ALA A 237 34.08 -16.85 17.95
N PRO A 238 34.98 -15.86 18.00
CA PRO A 238 34.60 -14.46 17.87
C PRO A 238 33.82 -14.29 16.55
N PRO A 239 32.70 -13.54 16.57
CA PRO A 239 31.82 -13.43 15.41
C PRO A 239 32.60 -12.90 14.20
N SER A 240 32.72 -13.72 13.16
CA SER A 240 33.37 -13.30 11.92
C SER A 240 32.48 -12.27 11.21
N LEU A 241 33.00 -11.06 11.02
CA LEU A 241 32.31 -10.04 10.23
C LEU A 241 32.12 -10.56 8.79
N PRO A 242 30.90 -10.48 8.23
CA PRO A 242 30.67 -10.87 6.85
C PRO A 242 31.57 -10.04 5.93
N HIS A 243 32.38 -10.71 5.12
CA HIS A 243 33.26 -10.07 4.16
C HIS A 243 32.40 -9.29 3.16
N LEU A 244 32.33 -7.96 3.34
CA LEU A 244 31.77 -7.03 2.38
C LEU A 244 32.51 -7.24 1.06
N ARG A 245 31.82 -7.84 0.08
CA ARG A 245 32.31 -7.94 -1.29
C ARG A 245 32.66 -6.53 -1.75
N LYS A 246 33.97 -6.27 -1.91
CA LYS A 246 34.52 -5.10 -2.59
C LYS A 246 34.10 -5.18 -4.06
N LEU A 247 32.88 -4.76 -4.37
CA LEU A 247 32.45 -4.46 -5.72
C LEU A 247 32.87 -3.02 -6.03
N GLY A 248 33.83 -2.88 -6.94
CA GLY A 248 34.05 -1.66 -7.71
C GLY A 248 34.99 -0.63 -7.07
N GLN A 249 36.26 -0.95 -6.92
CA GLN A 249 37.31 0.07 -6.96
C GLN A 249 38.09 -0.06 -8.26
N GLU A 250 37.56 0.56 -9.33
CA GLU A 250 38.42 1.10 -10.38
C GLU A 250 38.26 2.62 -10.43
N LYS A 251 39.43 3.25 -10.30
CA LYS A 251 39.67 4.68 -10.21
C LYS A 251 39.30 5.36 -11.53
N LYS A 252 38.48 6.41 -11.48
CA LYS A 252 38.68 7.59 -12.33
C LYS A 252 38.60 8.86 -11.51
N VAL A 253 39.78 9.43 -11.36
CA VAL A 253 40.13 10.68 -10.68
C VAL A 253 39.58 11.86 -11.50
N GLY A 254 38.98 12.82 -10.80
CA GLY A 254 39.04 14.24 -11.12
C GLY A 254 38.30 14.71 -12.38
N LYS A 255 37.02 15.09 -12.23
CA LYS A 255 36.44 16.19 -13.01
C LYS A 255 35.40 16.91 -12.17
N GLY A 256 35.61 18.21 -11.99
CA GLY A 256 34.90 19.07 -11.06
C GLY A 256 33.39 19.14 -11.28
N VAL A 257 32.73 19.61 -10.21
CA VAL A 257 31.28 19.62 -9.94
C VAL A 257 30.43 20.36 -10.99
N TYR A 258 31.03 21.07 -11.95
CA TYR A 258 30.32 21.89 -12.93
C TYR A 258 30.33 21.38 -14.38
N GLY A 259 30.92 20.22 -14.67
CA GLY A 259 31.01 19.68 -16.04
C GLY A 259 29.81 18.83 -16.52
N ALA A 260 28.73 18.69 -15.74
CA ALA A 260 27.76 17.61 -15.89
C ALA A 260 26.60 17.85 -16.89
N VAL A 261 26.61 18.93 -17.68
CA VAL A 261 25.49 19.26 -18.60
C VAL A 261 25.97 19.44 -20.03
N GLY A 262 26.83 18.53 -20.50
CA GLY A 262 27.31 18.51 -21.88
C GLY A 262 27.04 17.16 -22.55
N LYS A 263 26.67 17.19 -23.83
CA LYS A 263 26.31 16.06 -24.73
C LYS A 263 27.31 14.89 -24.83
N GLY A 264 28.36 14.85 -24.02
CA GLY A 264 29.39 13.82 -24.00
C GLY A 264 29.63 13.16 -22.64
N SER A 265 28.81 13.41 -21.61
CA SER A 265 28.92 12.63 -20.37
C SER A 265 28.36 11.24 -20.64
N GLY A 266 29.23 10.22 -20.71
CA GLY A 266 28.87 8.79 -20.85
C GLY A 266 28.13 8.20 -19.65
N LYS A 267 27.23 8.96 -19.03
CA LYS A 267 26.14 8.42 -18.21
C LYS A 267 25.05 8.00 -19.18
N ASP A 268 24.54 6.80 -18.98
CA ASP A 268 23.56 6.14 -19.85
C ASP A 268 22.55 7.13 -20.40
N PRO A 269 22.31 7.16 -21.73
CA PRO A 269 21.40 8.12 -22.32
C PRO A 269 20.05 8.01 -21.61
N LEU A 270 19.66 9.09 -20.91
CA LEU A 270 18.37 9.21 -20.23
C LEU A 270 17.29 8.59 -21.10
N ASN A 271 16.59 7.60 -20.53
CA ASN A 271 15.53 6.87 -21.22
C ASN A 271 14.55 7.88 -21.82
N ALA A 272 14.06 7.62 -23.04
CA ALA A 272 13.18 8.53 -23.77
C ALA A 272 11.98 9.01 -22.93
N GLY A 273 11.47 8.15 -22.03
CA GLY A 273 10.43 8.51 -21.07
C GLY A 273 10.86 9.56 -20.04
N GLN A 274 12.07 9.44 -19.48
CA GLN A 274 12.62 10.41 -18.52
C GLN A 274 12.91 11.77 -19.18
N ARG A 275 13.39 11.77 -20.44
CA ARG A 275 13.56 13.02 -21.21
C ARG A 275 12.23 13.76 -21.38
N ARG A 276 11.16 13.03 -21.71
CA ARG A 276 9.83 13.60 -21.87
C ARG A 276 9.30 14.20 -20.56
N ILE A 277 9.50 13.51 -19.43
CA ILE A 277 9.09 14.02 -18.11
C ILE A 277 9.84 15.32 -17.77
N LEU A 278 11.16 15.34 -17.99
CA LEU A 278 11.98 16.54 -17.75
C LEU A 278 11.61 17.70 -18.68
N GLU A 279 11.24 17.41 -19.93
CA GLU A 279 10.76 18.42 -20.90
C GLU A 279 9.40 18.98 -20.48
N GLU A 280 8.45 18.14 -20.06
CA GLU A 280 7.14 18.58 -19.54
C GLU A 280 7.28 19.45 -18.27
N GLU A 281 8.18 19.08 -17.34
CA GLU A 281 8.49 19.90 -16.16
C GLU A 281 9.14 21.23 -16.55
N ARG A 282 10.07 21.21 -17.51
CA ARG A 282 10.72 22.43 -18.02
C ARG A 282 9.70 23.38 -18.63
N GLU A 283 8.76 22.88 -19.44
CA GLU A 283 7.70 23.70 -20.00
C GLU A 283 6.78 24.28 -18.92
N ARG A 284 6.45 23.50 -17.89
CA ARG A 284 5.63 23.94 -16.76
C ARG A 284 6.30 25.08 -15.98
N VAL A 285 7.60 24.96 -15.71
CA VAL A 285 8.38 25.99 -15.01
C VAL A 285 8.53 27.25 -15.88
N VAL A 286 8.82 27.09 -17.17
CA VAL A 286 8.91 28.21 -18.12
C VAL A 286 7.57 28.95 -18.20
N LYS A 287 6.45 28.22 -18.25
CA LYS A 287 5.11 28.81 -18.24
C LYS A 287 4.85 29.60 -16.95
N MET A 288 5.12 28.99 -15.79
CA MET A 288 4.98 29.67 -14.50
C MET A 288 5.82 30.95 -14.42
N TYR A 289 7.04 30.92 -14.96
CA TYR A 289 7.91 32.10 -15.00
C TYR A 289 7.39 33.18 -15.95
N ARG A 290 6.82 32.80 -17.11
CA ARG A 290 6.17 33.75 -18.04
C ARG A 290 4.95 34.40 -17.40
N ASP A 291 4.12 33.62 -16.72
CA ASP A 291 2.92 34.12 -16.04
C ASP A 291 3.32 35.08 -14.90
N MET A 292 4.31 34.72 -14.08
CA MET A 292 4.86 35.61 -13.05
C MET A 292 5.45 36.90 -13.63
N LYS A 293 6.10 36.82 -14.79
CA LYS A 293 6.68 38.00 -15.44
C LYS A 293 5.60 38.92 -16.02
N ALA A 294 4.58 38.34 -16.66
CA ALA A 294 3.43 39.09 -17.17
C ALA A 294 2.69 39.82 -16.04
N ALA A 295 2.39 39.12 -14.94
CA ALA A 295 1.78 39.73 -13.76
C ALA A 295 2.63 40.87 -13.18
N ARG A 296 3.97 40.73 -13.19
CA ARG A 296 4.87 41.79 -12.74
C ARG A 296 4.89 43.01 -13.67
N GLU A 297 4.72 42.80 -14.98
CA GLU A 297 4.64 43.88 -15.96
C GLU A 297 3.29 44.61 -15.87
N GLU A 298 2.18 43.88 -15.74
CA GLU A 298 0.84 44.45 -15.52
C GLU A 298 0.79 45.32 -14.27
N ALA A 299 1.28 44.82 -13.13
CA ALA A 299 1.36 45.60 -11.90
C ALA A 299 2.18 46.89 -12.07
N LYS A 300 3.26 46.84 -12.86
CA LYS A 300 4.09 48.01 -13.15
C LYS A 300 3.39 49.02 -14.07
N VAL A 301 2.54 48.55 -14.98
CA VAL A 301 1.71 49.42 -15.83
C VAL A 301 0.62 50.09 -14.99
N GLU A 302 -0.07 49.35 -14.13
CA GLU A 302 -1.08 49.89 -13.21
C GLU A 302 -0.48 50.95 -12.27
N GLU A 303 0.70 50.67 -11.70
CA GLU A 303 1.41 51.63 -10.83
C GLU A 303 1.76 52.94 -11.57
N LYS A 304 2.21 52.84 -12.83
CA LYS A 304 2.48 54.02 -13.67
C LYS A 304 1.20 54.78 -13.99
N GLY A 305 0.10 54.09 -14.32
CA GLY A 305 -1.19 54.70 -14.60
C GLY A 305 -1.75 55.45 -13.38
N ALA A 306 -1.65 54.85 -12.19
CA ALA A 306 -2.06 55.48 -10.94
C ALA A 306 -1.24 56.76 -10.64
N LYS A 307 0.08 56.72 -10.86
CA LYS A 307 0.96 57.89 -10.68
C LYS A 307 0.63 59.05 -11.64
N VAL A 308 0.23 58.77 -12.89
CA VAL A 308 -0.20 59.80 -13.83
C VAL A 308 -1.52 60.44 -13.38
N LYS A 309 -2.48 59.63 -12.90
CA LYS A 309 -3.81 60.11 -12.48
C LYS A 309 -3.79 60.96 -11.21
N VAL A 310 -2.80 60.80 -10.34
CA VAL A 310 -2.60 61.64 -9.12
C VAL A 310 -1.98 63.00 -9.46
N LYS A 311 -1.39 63.16 -10.65
CA LYS A 311 -0.67 64.39 -11.05
C LYS A 311 -1.51 65.35 -11.90
N VAL A 312 -2.74 64.96 -12.25
CA VAL A 312 -3.73 65.78 -12.97
C VAL A 312 -4.77 66.25 -11.98
#